data_AF-A0A953WLF4-F1
#
_entry.id   AF-A0A953WLF4-F1
#
_cell.length_a   1.000
_cell.length_b   1.000
_cell.length_c   1.000
_cell.angle_alpha   90.00
_cell.angle_beta   90.00
_cell.angle_gamma   90.00
#
_symmetry.space_group_name_H-M   'P 1'
#
loop_
_entity.id
_entity.type
_entity.pdbx_description
1 polymer ?
#
loop_
_entity_poly.entity_id
_entity_poly.type
_entity_poly.pdbx_seq_one_letter_code
_entity_poly.pdbx_strand_id
1 'polypeptide(L)'
;GGTPLFEGASLSVAPRERIALVGRNGAGKSTLMKIAAGFIEPDGGRRYVDPAAKVAYLEQAPDLSGFATVHDYVIAGLDEMSGTHEADRLIMEVGLDPAASTTRLSGGEARRAAIAKTLASDPDVLLLDEPTNHLDLPAIAWLEERIAGLRAGVVIISHDRRFLENLTRETVWIDRGVSRRLNQGFSAFEEWRDRVLEEEETQRHKLDRKIAMEEDWVRYGVTARRKRNVRRMRELADMRKERREAKRQPGSVNFSVSAAGQSGKRVIVAEKISKSFGERMLIKDFSIEIARGDRIGLVGPNGAGKTTLLKMLTGELAPDAGEIKLGAGLEIISLDQRRASLDPNSRVADAITDGRGDWVEVAGERRHAATYLKDFLFTA
;
A
#
# COMPACT_ATOMS: atom_id res chain seq x y z
N GLY A 1 -16.03 -8.47 14.49
CA GLY A 1 -16.99 -8.32 13.38
C GLY A 1 -17.14 -9.67 12.70
N GLY A 2 -18.36 -10.12 12.39
CA GLY A 2 -18.66 -11.53 12.07
C GLY A 2 -18.15 -12.07 10.71
N THR A 3 -17.42 -11.29 9.91
CA THR A 3 -16.87 -11.77 8.64
C THR A 3 -15.39 -12.15 8.82
N PRO A 4 -15.00 -13.41 8.60
CA PRO A 4 -13.61 -13.84 8.74
C PRO A 4 -12.74 -13.17 7.68
N LEU A 5 -11.62 -12.58 8.12
CA LEU A 5 -10.63 -11.94 7.23
C LEU A 5 -9.87 -12.97 6.40
N PHE A 6 -9.65 -14.16 6.97
CA PHE A 6 -8.99 -15.30 6.33
C PHE A 6 -9.86 -16.56 6.43
N GLU A 7 -9.87 -17.35 5.37
CA GLU A 7 -10.54 -18.65 5.27
C GLU A 7 -9.54 -19.66 4.72
N GLY A 8 -8.51 -19.97 5.51
CA GLY A 8 -7.44 -20.90 5.12
C GLY A 8 -6.25 -20.27 4.39
N ALA A 9 -5.97 -18.98 4.66
CA ALA A 9 -4.71 -18.38 4.23
C ALA A 9 -3.51 -19.10 4.85
N SER A 10 -2.48 -19.32 4.03
CA SER A 10 -1.24 -20.00 4.39
C SER A 10 -0.04 -19.18 3.92
N LEU A 11 0.99 -19.12 4.75
CA LEU A 11 2.26 -18.49 4.43
C LEU A 11 3.36 -19.35 5.06
N SER A 12 4.30 -19.80 4.25
CA SER A 12 5.51 -20.48 4.70
C SER A 12 6.71 -19.69 4.20
N VAL A 13 7.67 -19.48 5.09
CA VAL A 13 8.88 -18.72 4.81
C VAL A 13 10.07 -19.59 5.20
N ALA A 14 10.92 -19.90 4.23
CA ALA A 14 12.18 -20.59 4.48
C ALA A 14 13.37 -19.60 4.48
N PRO A 15 14.54 -20.00 5.02
CA PRO A 15 15.74 -19.18 4.95
C PRO A 15 16.06 -18.77 3.51
N ARG A 16 16.48 -17.52 3.32
CA ARG A 16 16.80 -16.91 2.01
C ARG A 16 15.63 -16.79 1.04
N GLU A 17 14.41 -17.21 1.39
CA GLU A 17 13.25 -16.94 0.55
C GLU A 17 13.00 -15.43 0.44
N ARG A 18 12.42 -15.03 -0.68
CA ARG A 18 12.10 -13.63 -0.99
C ARG A 18 10.70 -13.55 -1.55
N ILE A 19 9.73 -13.28 -0.69
CA ILE A 19 8.31 -13.40 -0.98
C ILE A 19 7.67 -12.01 -1.08
N ALA A 20 7.03 -11.72 -2.21
CA ALA A 20 6.08 -10.62 -2.34
C ALA A 20 4.73 -11.05 -1.76
N LEU A 21 4.22 -10.36 -0.75
CA LEU A 21 2.87 -10.58 -0.23
C LEU A 21 1.93 -9.52 -0.81
N VAL A 22 1.08 -9.94 -1.75
CA VAL A 22 0.26 -9.04 -2.57
C VAL A 22 -1.23 -9.31 -2.38
N GLY A 23 -2.06 -8.34 -2.71
CA GLY A 23 -3.51 -8.43 -2.47
C GLY A 23 -4.13 -7.04 -2.39
N ARG A 24 -5.46 -6.97 -2.47
CA ARG A 24 -6.19 -5.69 -2.42
C ARG A 24 -6.05 -5.01 -1.05
N ASN A 25 -6.36 -3.72 -1.01
CA ASN A 25 -6.48 -3.02 0.28
C ASN A 25 -7.64 -3.63 1.07
N GLY A 26 -7.45 -3.83 2.37
CA GLY A 26 -8.42 -4.55 3.21
C GLY A 26 -8.42 -6.07 3.05
N ALA A 27 -7.59 -6.66 2.17
CA ALA A 27 -7.47 -8.13 2.05
C ALA A 27 -6.79 -8.80 3.26
N GLY A 28 -6.31 -8.02 4.24
CA GLY A 28 -5.69 -8.54 5.45
C GLY A 28 -4.18 -8.73 5.41
N LYS A 29 -3.46 -8.28 4.37
CA LYS A 29 -2.00 -8.46 4.24
C LYS A 29 -1.22 -8.09 5.51
N SER A 30 -1.42 -6.87 6.03
CA SER A 30 -0.79 -6.40 7.27
C SER A 30 -1.20 -7.22 8.49
N THR A 31 -2.47 -7.65 8.56
CA THR A 31 -2.95 -8.54 9.63
C THR A 31 -2.25 -9.89 9.58
N LEU A 32 -2.05 -10.47 8.39
CA LEU A 32 -1.32 -11.72 8.23
C LEU A 32 0.14 -11.57 8.65
N MET A 33 0.79 -10.45 8.34
CA MET A 33 2.15 -10.18 8.82
C MET A 33 2.22 -10.02 10.33
N LYS A 34 1.25 -9.34 10.95
CA LYS A 34 1.19 -9.22 12.43
C LYS A 34 1.00 -10.58 13.10
N ILE A 35 0.16 -11.46 12.52
CA ILE A 35 0.05 -12.85 12.97
C ILE A 35 1.39 -13.56 12.78
N ALA A 36 2.03 -13.47 11.61
CA ALA A 36 3.33 -14.10 11.35
C ALA A 36 4.43 -13.60 12.30
N ALA A 37 4.42 -12.32 12.67
CA ALA A 37 5.34 -11.72 13.63
C ALA A 37 5.02 -12.09 15.10
N GLY A 38 3.79 -12.53 15.39
CA GLY A 38 3.37 -12.92 16.74
C GLY A 38 2.71 -11.81 17.56
N PHE A 39 2.37 -10.66 16.93
CA PHE A 39 1.66 -9.56 17.60
C PHE A 39 0.16 -9.81 17.75
N ILE A 40 -0.40 -10.71 16.94
CA ILE A 40 -1.84 -11.04 16.95
C ILE A 40 -1.97 -12.56 16.95
N GLU A 41 -2.78 -13.10 17.88
CA GLU A 41 -3.15 -14.50 17.87
C GLU A 41 -4.24 -14.77 16.81
N PRO A 42 -4.11 -15.82 16.00
CA PRO A 42 -5.14 -16.18 15.04
C PRO A 42 -6.33 -16.84 15.74
N ASP A 43 -7.56 -16.50 15.33
CA ASP A 43 -8.78 -17.14 15.82
C ASP A 43 -8.86 -18.65 15.49
N GLY A 44 -8.11 -19.09 14.49
CA GLY A 44 -8.02 -20.49 14.09
C GLY A 44 -6.79 -20.77 13.22
N GLY A 45 -6.40 -22.03 13.11
CA GLY A 45 -5.19 -22.47 12.42
C GLY A 45 -4.00 -22.64 13.36
N ARG A 46 -2.78 -22.65 12.82
CA ARG A 46 -1.54 -22.80 13.59
C ARG A 46 -0.48 -21.85 13.05
N ARG A 47 0.19 -21.15 13.97
CA ARG A 47 1.44 -20.43 13.72
C ARG A 47 2.57 -21.25 14.31
N TYR A 48 3.60 -21.50 13.51
CA TYR A 48 4.83 -22.15 13.95
C TYR A 48 6.02 -21.29 13.52
N VAL A 49 6.92 -21.04 14.46
CA VAL A 49 8.22 -20.41 14.23
C VAL A 49 9.24 -21.27 14.97
N ASP A 50 10.39 -21.51 14.35
CA ASP A 50 11.48 -22.21 15.02
C ASP A 50 11.89 -21.42 16.28
N PRO A 51 11.96 -22.03 17.47
CA PRO A 51 12.28 -21.31 18.71
C PRO A 51 13.63 -20.57 18.70
N ALA A 52 14.57 -20.99 17.85
CA ALA A 52 15.86 -20.33 17.70
C ALA A 52 15.83 -19.17 16.68
N ALA A 53 14.78 -19.08 15.86
CA ALA A 53 14.70 -18.08 14.80
C ALA A 53 14.27 -16.70 15.34
N LYS A 54 15.03 -15.67 14.96
CA LYS A 54 14.71 -14.27 15.22
C LYS A 54 13.78 -13.73 14.13
N VAL A 55 12.58 -13.32 14.52
CA VAL A 55 11.61 -12.68 13.61
C VAL A 55 11.58 -11.19 13.87
N ALA A 56 11.91 -10.39 12.86
CA ALA A 56 11.81 -8.94 12.92
C ALA A 56 10.71 -8.41 12.01
N TYR A 57 9.94 -7.45 12.51
CA TYR A 57 8.83 -6.83 11.79
C TYR A 57 9.00 -5.33 11.74
N LEU A 58 8.93 -4.76 10.54
CA LEU A 58 8.92 -3.32 10.34
C LEU A 58 7.48 -2.80 10.39
N GLU A 59 7.11 -2.20 11.52
CA GLU A 59 5.80 -1.58 11.70
C GLU A 59 5.59 -0.40 10.76
N GLN A 60 4.39 -0.20 10.23
CA GLN A 60 4.08 0.91 9.31
C GLN A 60 4.32 2.30 9.92
N ALA A 61 4.01 2.47 11.21
CA ALA A 61 4.18 3.72 11.94
C ALA A 61 4.98 3.44 13.21
N PRO A 62 6.30 3.62 13.19
CA PRO A 62 7.13 3.34 14.35
C PRO A 62 6.87 4.38 15.45
N ASP A 63 6.69 3.91 16.68
CA ASP A 63 6.64 4.78 17.85
C ASP A 63 8.05 4.93 18.44
N LEU A 64 8.58 6.15 18.33
CA LEU A 64 9.88 6.51 18.90
C LEU A 64 9.71 7.25 20.24
N SER A 65 8.48 7.35 20.76
CA SER A 65 8.23 7.96 22.06
C SER A 65 8.92 7.14 23.17
N GLY A 66 9.54 7.84 24.12
CA GLY A 66 10.28 7.22 25.23
C GLY A 66 11.79 7.04 25.00
N PHE A 67 12.31 7.33 23.80
CA PHE A 67 13.75 7.29 23.51
C PHE A 67 14.31 8.70 23.34
N ALA A 68 15.46 9.01 23.93
CA ALA A 68 16.05 10.35 23.82
C ALA A 68 16.73 10.57 22.46
N THR A 69 17.49 9.57 22.00
CA THR A 69 18.27 9.62 20.75
C THR A 69 17.90 8.51 19.77
N VAL A 70 18.27 8.69 18.50
CA VAL A 70 18.13 7.64 17.46
C VAL A 70 18.86 6.38 17.88
N HIS A 71 20.07 6.51 18.42
CA HIS A 71 20.85 5.40 18.94
C HIS A 71 20.06 4.60 19.98
N ASP A 72 19.52 5.27 21.01
CA ASP A 72 18.76 4.62 22.09
C ASP A 72 17.56 3.83 21.54
N TYR A 73 16.88 4.37 20.52
CA TYR A 73 15.75 3.71 19.89
C TYR A 73 16.15 2.44 19.12
N VAL A 74 17.26 2.49 18.38
CA VAL A 74 17.73 1.39 17.52
C VAL A 74 18.32 0.25 18.35
N ILE A 75 19.05 0.54 19.42
CA ILE A 75 19.60 -0.50 20.31
C ILE A 75 18.56 -1.12 21.24
N ALA A 76 17.37 -0.52 21.34
CA ALA A 76 16.33 -0.99 22.23
C ALA A 76 15.90 -2.42 21.86
N GLY A 77 16.19 -3.38 22.75
CA GLY A 77 15.90 -4.79 22.56
C GLY A 77 17.00 -5.59 21.85
N LEU A 78 18.18 -5.00 21.62
CA LEU A 78 19.38 -5.71 21.18
C LEU A 78 20.21 -6.20 22.38
N ASP A 79 20.92 -7.31 22.20
CA ASP A 79 21.88 -7.80 23.19
C ASP A 79 23.12 -6.87 23.24
N GLU A 80 23.47 -6.39 24.45
CA GLU A 80 24.42 -5.29 24.70
C GLU A 80 25.83 -5.48 24.11
N MET A 81 26.27 -6.72 23.86
CA MET A 81 27.67 -7.03 23.57
C MET A 81 28.03 -7.06 22.08
N SER A 82 27.05 -7.07 21.16
CA SER A 82 27.31 -7.15 19.71
C SER A 82 26.40 -6.27 18.85
N GLY A 83 25.26 -5.83 19.36
CA GLY A 83 24.28 -5.06 18.58
C GLY A 83 24.64 -3.58 18.38
N THR A 84 25.39 -2.97 19.31
CA THR A 84 25.60 -1.51 19.35
C THR A 84 26.42 -0.98 18.18
N HIS A 85 27.54 -1.63 17.83
CA HIS A 85 28.37 -1.18 16.71
C HIS A 85 27.65 -1.35 15.36
N GLU A 86 26.90 -2.43 15.18
CA GLU A 86 26.12 -2.66 13.96
C GLU A 86 24.94 -1.67 13.87
N ALA A 87 24.31 -1.34 15.00
CA ALA A 87 23.29 -0.31 15.10
C ALA A 87 23.82 1.06 14.65
N ASP A 88 24.94 1.52 15.19
CA ASP A 88 25.57 2.78 14.79
C ASP A 88 25.92 2.82 13.30
N ARG A 89 26.49 1.72 12.79
CA ARG A 89 26.79 1.59 11.36
C ARG A 89 25.53 1.73 10.51
N LEU A 90 24.45 1.02 10.87
CA LEU A 90 23.17 1.07 10.16
C LEU A 90 22.53 2.47 10.23
N ILE A 91 22.59 3.14 11.38
CA ILE A 91 22.10 4.51 11.56
C ILE A 91 22.81 5.46 10.60
N MET A 92 24.14 5.38 10.53
CA MET A 92 24.94 6.22 9.64
C MET A 92 24.68 5.88 8.16
N GLU A 93 24.55 4.59 7.82
CA GLU A 93 24.23 4.12 6.46
C GLU A 93 22.87 4.66 5.96
N VAL A 94 21.86 4.75 6.84
CA VAL A 94 20.57 5.38 6.49
C VAL A 94 20.59 6.92 6.53
N GLY A 95 21.76 7.52 6.72
CA GLY A 95 21.96 8.96 6.72
C GLY A 95 21.34 9.67 7.92
N LEU A 96 21.37 9.03 9.09
CA LEU A 96 20.95 9.62 10.36
C LEU A 96 22.16 9.84 11.27
N ASP A 97 22.04 10.82 12.17
CA ASP A 97 22.99 11.03 13.26
C ASP A 97 22.52 10.20 14.48
N PRO A 98 23.34 9.28 15.02
CA PRO A 98 23.02 8.52 16.22
C PRO A 98 22.61 9.38 17.42
N ALA A 99 23.19 10.59 17.55
CA ALA A 99 22.90 11.53 18.63
C ALA A 99 21.66 12.41 18.36
N ALA A 100 21.04 12.32 17.18
CA ALA A 100 19.85 13.10 16.86
C ALA A 100 18.70 12.75 17.80
N SER A 101 17.92 13.77 18.17
CA SER A 101 16.76 13.58 19.04
C SER A 101 15.58 13.01 18.27
N THR A 102 14.96 11.96 18.82
CA THR A 102 13.79 11.27 18.24
C THR A 102 12.58 12.19 18.05
N THR A 103 12.40 13.19 18.92
CA THR A 103 11.27 14.13 18.89
C THR A 103 11.34 15.12 17.73
N ARG A 104 12.52 15.28 17.12
CA ARG A 104 12.74 16.23 16.01
C ARG A 104 12.78 15.55 14.64
N LEU A 105 12.65 14.23 14.58
CA LEU A 105 12.71 13.50 13.33
C LEU A 105 11.46 13.75 12.49
N SER A 106 11.67 13.98 11.19
CA SER A 106 10.61 13.89 10.20
C SER A 106 10.09 12.45 10.08
N GLY A 107 8.88 12.26 9.54
CA GLY A 107 8.33 10.92 9.33
C GLY A 107 9.22 10.00 8.48
N GLY A 108 9.96 10.56 7.51
CA GLY A 108 10.94 9.81 6.71
C GLY A 108 12.18 9.42 7.51
N GLU A 109 12.66 10.28 8.42
CA GLU A 109 13.79 9.96 9.31
C GLU A 109 13.39 8.92 10.37
N ALA A 110 12.21 9.04 10.97
CA ALA A 110 11.66 8.04 11.87
C ALA A 110 11.51 6.67 11.18
N ARG A 111 11.09 6.65 9.91
CA ARG A 111 11.04 5.42 9.11
C ARG A 111 12.42 4.80 8.90
N ARG A 112 13.42 5.61 8.56
CA ARG A 112 14.81 5.15 8.40
C ARG A 112 15.39 4.60 9.70
N ALA A 113 15.13 5.24 10.83
CA ALA A 113 15.52 4.75 12.15
C ALA A 113 14.86 3.39 12.46
N ALA A 114 13.57 3.21 12.13
CA ALA A 114 12.88 1.94 12.30
C ALA A 114 13.46 0.84 11.41
N ILE A 115 13.83 1.14 10.17
CA ILE A 115 14.52 0.18 9.29
C ILE A 115 15.87 -0.23 9.89
N ALA A 116 16.67 0.72 10.38
CA ALA A 116 17.94 0.44 11.03
C ALA A 116 17.75 -0.48 12.25
N LYS A 117 16.76 -0.18 13.11
CA LYS A 117 16.39 -1.03 14.26
C LYS A 117 16.04 -2.46 13.86
N THR A 118 15.15 -2.61 12.88
CA THR A 118 14.70 -3.94 12.42
C THR A 118 15.87 -4.75 11.87
N LEU A 119 16.79 -4.13 11.15
CA LEU A 119 17.97 -4.80 10.57
C LEU A 119 19.08 -5.07 11.58
N ALA A 120 19.24 -4.23 12.61
CA ALA A 120 20.27 -4.39 13.64
C ALA A 120 20.06 -5.63 14.51
N SER A 121 18.82 -6.16 14.54
CA SER A 121 18.49 -7.39 15.27
C SER A 121 19.05 -8.68 14.66
N ASP A 122 19.66 -8.59 13.47
CA ASP A 122 20.14 -9.72 12.66
C ASP A 122 19.10 -10.85 12.54
N PRO A 123 17.94 -10.58 11.90
CA PRO A 123 16.82 -11.50 11.91
C PRO A 123 17.00 -12.67 10.94
N ASP A 124 16.48 -13.85 11.33
CA ASP A 124 16.33 -15.00 10.44
C ASP A 124 15.12 -14.87 9.51
N VAL A 125 14.09 -14.13 9.97
CA VAL A 125 12.90 -13.79 9.17
C VAL A 125 12.62 -12.30 9.28
N LEU A 126 12.62 -11.62 8.14
CA LEU A 126 12.34 -10.19 8.03
C LEU A 126 10.98 -9.96 7.38
N LEU A 127 10.10 -9.28 8.10
CA LEU A 127 8.74 -8.96 7.69
C LEU A 127 8.64 -7.44 7.45
N LEU A 128 8.54 -7.02 6.19
CA LEU A 128 8.47 -5.61 5.79
C LEU A 128 7.07 -5.23 5.29
N ASP A 129 6.39 -4.35 6.02
CA ASP A 129 5.10 -3.79 5.61
C ASP A 129 5.27 -2.34 5.11
N GLU A 130 5.11 -2.15 3.80
CA GLU A 130 5.30 -0.90 3.06
C GLU A 130 6.65 -0.21 3.37
N PRO A 131 7.80 -0.89 3.19
CA PRO A 131 9.12 -0.37 3.57
C PRO A 131 9.52 0.91 2.84
N THR A 132 9.07 1.09 1.60
CA THR A 132 9.44 2.23 0.74
C THR A 132 8.68 3.51 1.04
N ASN A 133 7.62 3.46 1.87
CA ASN A 133 6.86 4.65 2.21
C ASN A 133 7.73 5.68 2.94
N HIS A 134 7.59 6.95 2.52
CA HIS A 134 8.36 8.08 3.06
C HIS A 134 9.88 8.01 2.85
N LEU A 135 10.39 7.05 2.07
CA LEU A 135 11.79 6.99 1.64
C LEU A 135 11.97 7.76 0.34
N ASP A 136 13.15 8.36 0.17
CA ASP A 136 13.59 8.88 -1.12
C ASP A 136 14.30 7.79 -1.93
N LEU A 137 14.55 8.06 -3.21
CA LEU A 137 15.15 7.08 -4.12
C LEU A 137 16.50 6.53 -3.63
N PRO A 138 17.43 7.34 -3.10
CA PRO A 138 18.68 6.81 -2.54
C PRO A 138 18.45 5.86 -1.36
N ALA A 139 17.54 6.19 -0.43
CA ALA A 139 17.23 5.32 0.69
C ALA A 139 16.55 4.00 0.24
N ILE A 140 15.70 4.05 -0.79
CA ILE A 140 15.10 2.85 -1.39
C ILE A 140 16.20 1.96 -1.99
N ALA A 141 17.11 2.53 -2.79
CA ALA A 141 18.20 1.79 -3.40
C ALA A 141 19.14 1.14 -2.37
N TRP A 142 19.49 1.88 -1.31
CA TRP A 142 20.25 1.34 -0.18
C TRP A 142 19.51 0.17 0.49
N LEU A 143 18.20 0.30 0.70
CA LEU A 143 17.40 -0.76 1.32
C LEU A 143 17.33 -2.00 0.43
N GLU A 144 17.20 -1.83 -0.88
CA GLU A 144 17.27 -2.94 -1.84
C GLU A 144 18.59 -3.69 -1.74
N GLU A 145 19.72 -2.97 -1.79
CA GLU A 145 21.06 -3.57 -1.67
C GLU A 145 21.22 -4.31 -0.33
N ARG A 146 20.77 -3.70 0.76
CA ARG A 146 20.87 -4.30 2.09
C ARG A 146 20.04 -5.58 2.21
N ILE A 147 18.79 -5.57 1.76
CA ILE A 147 17.92 -6.76 1.77
C ILE A 147 18.45 -7.85 0.84
N ALA A 148 19.01 -7.49 -0.31
CA ALA A 148 19.61 -8.45 -1.24
C ALA A 148 20.77 -9.23 -0.61
N GLY A 149 21.55 -8.61 0.28
CA GLY A 149 22.66 -9.24 1.00
C GLY A 149 22.27 -10.15 2.17
N LEU A 150 21.04 -10.07 2.68
CA LEU A 150 20.61 -10.84 3.86
C LEU A 150 20.48 -12.34 3.58
N ARG A 151 20.74 -13.17 4.60
CA ARG A 151 20.44 -14.61 4.55
C ARG A 151 19.05 -14.96 5.11
N ALA A 152 18.39 -13.98 5.75
CA ALA A 152 17.04 -14.08 6.28
C ALA A 152 16.04 -14.53 5.21
N GLY A 153 14.95 -15.19 5.59
CA GLY A 153 13.73 -15.23 4.78
C GLY A 153 13.04 -13.87 4.83
N VAL A 154 12.64 -13.30 3.70
CA VAL A 154 12.07 -11.94 3.65
C VAL A 154 10.67 -11.99 3.03
N VAL A 155 9.70 -11.40 3.73
CA VAL A 155 8.35 -11.18 3.22
C VAL A 155 8.10 -9.68 3.10
N ILE A 156 7.69 -9.23 1.92
CA ILE A 156 7.55 -7.81 1.59
C ILE A 156 6.12 -7.54 1.13
N ILE A 157 5.44 -6.62 1.81
CA ILE A 157 4.27 -5.92 1.28
C ILE A 157 4.76 -4.56 0.78
N SER A 158 4.48 -4.22 -0.47
CA SER A 158 4.79 -2.88 -1.01
C SER A 158 3.85 -2.54 -2.16
N HIS A 159 3.54 -1.26 -2.31
CA HIS A 159 2.96 -0.72 -3.54
C HIS A 159 4.00 -0.36 -4.62
N ASP A 160 5.30 -0.37 -4.28
CA ASP A 160 6.37 -0.14 -5.23
C ASP A 160 6.68 -1.41 -6.03
N ARG A 161 6.24 -1.41 -7.30
CA ARG A 161 6.42 -2.53 -8.23
C ARG A 161 7.90 -2.84 -8.48
N ARG A 162 8.74 -1.81 -8.70
CA ARG A 162 10.15 -2.01 -9.02
C ARG A 162 10.88 -2.64 -7.84
N PHE A 163 10.57 -2.17 -6.64
CA PHE A 163 11.11 -2.74 -5.40
C PHE A 163 10.78 -4.24 -5.26
N LEU A 164 9.51 -4.61 -5.53
CA LEU A 164 9.10 -6.02 -5.51
C LEU A 164 9.76 -6.84 -6.62
N GLU A 165 9.83 -6.32 -7.84
CA GLU A 165 10.46 -7.00 -8.99
C GLU A 165 11.95 -7.30 -8.72
N ASN A 166 12.67 -6.34 -8.15
CA ASN A 166 14.10 -6.46 -7.88
C ASN A 166 14.37 -7.52 -6.79
N LEU A 167 13.62 -7.46 -5.69
CA LEU A 167 13.93 -8.24 -4.49
C LEU A 167 13.27 -9.61 -4.42
N THR A 168 12.07 -9.78 -4.99
CA THR A 168 11.27 -10.97 -4.75
C THR A 168 11.50 -12.06 -5.81
N ARG A 169 11.37 -13.32 -5.39
CA ARG A 169 11.51 -14.51 -6.24
C ARG A 169 10.28 -15.39 -6.21
N GLU A 170 9.38 -15.12 -5.28
CA GLU A 170 8.09 -15.78 -5.13
C GLU A 170 7.02 -14.76 -4.79
N THR A 171 5.78 -15.05 -5.15
CA THR A 171 4.64 -14.17 -4.88
C THR A 171 3.54 -14.95 -4.18
N VAL A 172 3.07 -14.44 -3.04
CA VAL A 172 1.88 -14.94 -2.35
C VAL A 172 0.79 -13.90 -2.50
N TRP A 173 -0.30 -14.28 -3.16
CA TRP A 173 -1.46 -13.44 -3.39
C TRP A 173 -2.59 -13.79 -2.43
N ILE A 174 -2.97 -12.82 -1.58
CA ILE A 174 -4.16 -12.90 -0.75
C ILE A 174 -5.34 -12.32 -1.51
N ASP A 175 -6.35 -13.15 -1.72
CA ASP A 175 -7.61 -12.77 -2.35
C ASP A 175 -8.78 -13.50 -1.68
N ARG A 176 -9.83 -12.74 -1.31
CA ARG A 176 -11.05 -13.26 -0.68
C ARG A 176 -10.82 -14.14 0.57
N GLY A 177 -9.72 -13.90 1.29
CA GLY A 177 -9.34 -14.61 2.51
C GLY A 177 -8.53 -15.89 2.26
N VAL A 178 -8.20 -16.19 1.00
CA VAL A 178 -7.38 -17.34 0.60
C VAL A 178 -6.04 -16.84 0.07
N SER A 179 -4.98 -17.58 0.36
CA SER A 179 -3.64 -17.35 -0.20
C SER A 179 -3.39 -18.25 -1.40
N ARG A 180 -2.82 -17.70 -2.48
CA ARG A 180 -2.30 -18.47 -3.61
C ARG A 180 -0.81 -18.17 -3.77
N ARG A 181 0.02 -19.19 -3.94
CA ARG A 181 1.47 -19.04 -4.11
C ARG A 181 1.87 -19.25 -5.58
N LEU A 182 2.74 -18.38 -6.05
CA LEU A 182 3.41 -18.43 -7.34
C LEU A 182 4.92 -18.51 -7.08
N ASN A 183 5.58 -19.56 -7.57
CA ASN A 183 7.02 -19.77 -7.43
C ASN A 183 7.82 -18.94 -8.46
N GLN A 184 7.41 -17.70 -8.67
CA GLN A 184 8.05 -16.70 -9.53
C GLN A 184 7.95 -15.33 -8.86
N GLY A 185 8.91 -14.45 -9.17
CA GLY A 185 8.95 -13.10 -8.63
C GLY A 185 7.76 -12.25 -9.07
N PHE A 186 7.63 -11.07 -8.48
CA PHE A 186 6.49 -10.19 -8.71
C PHE A 186 6.27 -9.79 -10.18
N SER A 187 7.31 -9.80 -11.03
CA SER A 187 7.18 -9.51 -12.46
C SER A 187 6.20 -10.43 -13.20
N ALA A 188 6.04 -11.69 -12.74
CA ALA A 188 5.09 -12.65 -13.31
C ALA A 188 3.68 -12.56 -12.70
N PHE A 189 3.49 -11.73 -11.66
CA PHE A 189 2.26 -11.70 -10.88
C PHE A 189 1.04 -11.23 -11.68
N GLU A 190 1.18 -10.17 -12.49
CA GLU A 190 0.02 -9.59 -13.20
C GLU A 190 -0.55 -10.57 -14.21
N GLU A 191 0.29 -11.18 -15.04
CA GLU A 191 -0.13 -12.19 -16.02
C GLU A 191 -0.75 -13.41 -15.33
N TRP A 192 -0.14 -13.89 -14.25
CA TRP A 192 -0.67 -15.02 -13.49
C TRP A 192 -2.01 -14.70 -12.84
N ARG A 193 -2.16 -13.51 -12.24
CA ARG A 193 -3.41 -13.03 -11.65
C ARG A 193 -4.52 -13.01 -12.70
N ASP A 194 -4.25 -12.42 -13.85
CA ASP A 194 -5.25 -12.24 -14.91
C ASP A 194 -5.71 -13.61 -15.44
N ARG A 195 -4.76 -14.55 -15.65
CA ARG A 195 -5.08 -15.94 -16.01
C ARG A 195 -5.96 -16.63 -14.97
N VAL A 196 -5.62 -16.51 -13.68
CA VAL A 196 -6.41 -17.11 -12.58
C VAL A 196 -7.83 -16.53 -12.55
N LEU A 197 -7.97 -15.22 -12.75
CA LEU A 197 -9.28 -14.56 -12.77
C LEU A 197 -10.12 -14.98 -13.99
N GLU A 198 -9.52 -15.08 -15.17
CA GLU A 198 -10.19 -15.57 -16.38
C GLU A 198 -10.64 -17.03 -16.23
N GLU A 199 -9.77 -17.89 -15.67
CA GLU A 199 -10.12 -19.28 -15.38
C GLU A 199 -11.32 -19.35 -14.42
N GLU A 200 -11.32 -18.58 -13.34
CA GLU A 200 -12.46 -18.50 -12.42
C GLU A 200 -13.75 -18.00 -13.09
N GLU A 201 -13.66 -16.97 -13.93
CA GLU A 201 -14.80 -16.44 -14.65
C GLU A 201 -15.38 -17.47 -15.63
N THR A 202 -14.54 -18.19 -16.38
CA THR A 202 -15.00 -19.25 -17.28
C THR A 202 -15.64 -20.41 -16.52
N GLN A 203 -15.10 -20.83 -15.37
CA GLN A 203 -15.70 -21.86 -14.53
C GLN A 203 -17.05 -21.41 -13.97
N ARG A 204 -17.14 -20.15 -13.54
CA ARG A 204 -18.39 -19.55 -13.08
C ARG A 204 -19.45 -19.54 -14.19
N HIS A 205 -19.08 -19.15 -15.41
CA HIS A 205 -20.00 -19.20 -16.55
C HIS A 205 -20.43 -20.63 -16.93
N LYS A 206 -19.57 -21.63 -16.75
CA LYS A 206 -19.95 -23.04 -16.93
C LYS A 206 -20.94 -23.50 -15.85
N LEU A 207 -20.68 -23.14 -14.59
CA LEU A 207 -21.58 -23.44 -13.47
C LEU A 207 -22.95 -22.79 -13.65
N ASP A 208 -23.00 -21.51 -14.03
CA ASP A 208 -24.25 -20.78 -14.28
C ASP A 208 -25.08 -21.43 -15.39
N ARG A 209 -24.44 -21.83 -16.50
CA ARG A 209 -25.11 -22.56 -17.58
C ARG A 209 -25.65 -23.91 -17.14
N LYS A 210 -24.88 -24.66 -16.32
CA LYS A 210 -25.29 -25.96 -15.80
C LYS A 210 -26.47 -25.86 -14.83
N ILE A 211 -26.47 -24.84 -13.96
CA ILE A 211 -27.59 -24.54 -13.08
C ILE A 211 -28.84 -24.24 -13.91
N ALA A 212 -28.74 -23.34 -14.90
CA ALA A 212 -29.88 -22.99 -15.76
C ALA A 212 -30.47 -24.22 -16.49
N MET A 213 -29.63 -25.07 -17.07
CA MET A 213 -30.08 -26.30 -17.73
C MET A 213 -30.79 -27.28 -16.78
N GLU A 214 -30.26 -27.47 -15.57
CA GLU A 214 -30.88 -28.35 -14.57
C GLU A 214 -32.17 -27.75 -14.00
N GLU A 215 -32.28 -26.42 -13.91
CA GLU A 215 -33.51 -25.72 -13.51
C GLU A 215 -34.62 -25.89 -14.54
N ASP A 216 -34.31 -25.79 -15.83
CA ASP A 216 -35.26 -26.07 -16.91
C ASP A 216 -35.70 -27.54 -16.90
N TRP A 217 -34.76 -28.46 -16.66
CA TRP A 217 -35.10 -29.89 -16.49
C TRP A 217 -36.03 -30.12 -15.30
N VAL A 218 -35.82 -29.45 -14.16
CA VAL A 218 -36.72 -29.52 -13.00
C VAL A 218 -38.11 -28.99 -13.35
N ARG A 219 -38.18 -27.89 -14.10
CA ARG A 219 -39.44 -27.23 -14.47
C ARG A 219 -40.28 -28.04 -15.46
N TYR A 220 -39.65 -28.65 -16.46
CA TYR A 220 -40.37 -29.28 -17.58
C TYR A 220 -40.18 -30.80 -17.71
N GLY A 221 -39.18 -31.40 -17.04
CA GLY A 221 -38.70 -32.75 -17.35
C GLY A 221 -38.76 -33.77 -16.21
N VAL A 222 -39.19 -33.39 -15.00
CA VAL A 222 -39.25 -34.32 -13.86
C VAL A 222 -40.54 -35.11 -13.87
N THR A 223 -40.45 -36.38 -14.31
CA THR A 223 -41.53 -37.36 -14.21
C THR A 223 -41.26 -38.32 -13.05
N ALA A 224 -42.04 -38.18 -11.96
CA ALA A 224 -42.03 -39.00 -10.75
C ALA A 224 -40.73 -39.03 -9.89
N ARG A 225 -40.86 -39.43 -8.62
CA ARG A 225 -39.74 -39.55 -7.67
C ARG A 225 -38.95 -40.84 -7.91
N ARG A 226 -37.92 -40.78 -8.77
CA ARG A 226 -36.94 -41.86 -8.99
C ARG A 226 -35.62 -41.54 -8.28
N LYS A 227 -34.87 -42.58 -7.87
CA LYS A 227 -33.54 -42.44 -7.20
C LYS A 227 -32.57 -41.52 -7.96
N ARG A 228 -32.56 -41.61 -9.31
CA ARG A 228 -31.78 -40.72 -10.19
C ARG A 228 -32.23 -39.26 -10.11
N ASN A 229 -33.54 -39.01 -10.11
CA ASN A 229 -34.11 -37.66 -10.02
C ASN A 229 -33.78 -37.01 -8.67
N VAL A 230 -33.82 -37.80 -7.59
CA VAL A 230 -33.43 -37.34 -6.24
C VAL A 230 -31.95 -36.96 -6.18
N ARG A 231 -31.06 -37.76 -6.78
CA ARG A 231 -29.62 -37.43 -6.86
C ARG A 231 -29.39 -36.13 -7.64
N ARG A 232 -30.03 -35.97 -8.81
CA ARG A 232 -29.90 -34.77 -9.65
C ARG A 232 -30.39 -33.50 -8.93
N MET A 233 -31.49 -33.61 -8.17
CA MET A 233 -31.96 -32.50 -7.33
C MET A 233 -30.97 -32.11 -6.23
N ARG A 234 -30.27 -33.09 -5.62
CA ARG A 234 -29.20 -32.80 -4.66
C ARG A 234 -28.03 -32.10 -5.33
N GLU A 235 -27.58 -32.59 -6.48
CA GLU A 235 -26.50 -31.97 -7.25
C GLU A 235 -26.85 -30.53 -7.67
N LEU A 236 -28.10 -30.25 -8.05
CA LEU A 236 -28.57 -28.89 -8.31
C LEU A 236 -28.56 -28.02 -7.04
N ALA A 237 -28.99 -28.56 -5.90
CA ALA A 237 -28.96 -27.84 -4.63
C ALA A 237 -27.52 -27.51 -4.21
N ASP A 238 -26.58 -28.43 -4.41
CA ASP A 238 -25.16 -28.25 -4.13
C ASP A 238 -24.55 -27.17 -5.05
N MET A 239 -24.81 -27.23 -6.36
CA MET A 239 -24.37 -26.20 -7.32
C MET A 239 -24.93 -24.81 -6.98
N ARG A 240 -26.20 -24.72 -6.56
CA ARG A 240 -26.81 -23.46 -6.11
C ARG A 240 -26.17 -22.94 -4.82
N LYS A 241 -25.85 -23.86 -3.89
CA LYS A 241 -25.15 -23.52 -2.64
C LYS A 241 -23.77 -22.96 -2.94
N GLU A 242 -22.98 -23.66 -3.75
CA GLU A 242 -21.65 -23.22 -4.21
C GLU A 242 -21.73 -21.84 -4.88
N ARG A 243 -22.70 -21.64 -5.78
CA ARG A 243 -22.88 -20.37 -6.48
C ARG A 243 -23.24 -19.21 -5.54
N ARG A 244 -24.02 -19.48 -4.49
CA ARG A 244 -24.43 -18.48 -3.49
C ARG A 244 -23.29 -18.13 -2.53
N GLU A 245 -22.49 -19.12 -2.15
CA GLU A 245 -21.38 -18.96 -1.19
C GLU A 245 -20.11 -18.41 -1.86
N ALA A 246 -20.01 -18.47 -3.18
CA ALA A 246 -18.90 -17.88 -3.94
C ALA A 246 -18.77 -16.37 -3.70
N LYS A 247 -17.67 -15.96 -3.05
CA LYS A 247 -17.28 -14.56 -2.86
C LYS A 247 -17.02 -13.90 -4.22
N ARG A 248 -17.82 -12.87 -4.54
CA ARG A 248 -17.69 -12.09 -5.77
C ARG A 248 -16.50 -11.13 -5.67
N GLN A 249 -15.83 -10.91 -6.81
CA GLN A 249 -14.85 -9.85 -6.92
C GLN A 249 -15.57 -8.50 -6.82
N PRO A 250 -15.15 -7.59 -5.92
CA PRO A 250 -15.55 -6.20 -5.98
C PRO A 250 -15.13 -5.60 -7.33
N GLY A 251 -15.97 -4.77 -7.96
CA GLY A 251 -15.77 -4.23 -9.30
C GLY A 251 -14.48 -3.41 -9.51
N SER A 252 -14.28 -2.90 -10.72
CA SER A 252 -13.19 -1.97 -11.04
C SER A 252 -13.52 -0.57 -10.51
N VAL A 253 -12.50 0.15 -10.00
CA VAL A 253 -12.63 1.57 -9.66
C VAL A 253 -12.59 2.39 -10.94
N ASN A 254 -13.64 3.16 -11.21
CA ASN A 254 -13.68 4.09 -12.33
C ASN A 254 -13.26 5.47 -11.83
N PHE A 255 -12.03 5.87 -12.13
CA PHE A 255 -11.53 7.22 -11.83
C PHE A 255 -11.68 8.11 -13.06
N SER A 256 -12.66 9.02 -13.05
CA SER A 256 -12.79 10.05 -14.08
C SER A 256 -12.30 11.38 -13.53
N VAL A 257 -11.16 11.87 -14.03
CA VAL A 257 -10.69 13.24 -13.74
C VAL A 257 -11.45 14.20 -14.65
N SER A 258 -12.26 15.08 -14.06
CA SER A 258 -12.90 16.17 -14.80
C SER A 258 -11.84 17.21 -15.16
N ALA A 259 -11.67 17.50 -16.45
CA ALA A 259 -10.79 18.57 -16.90
C ALA A 259 -11.48 19.92 -16.65
N ALA A 260 -10.84 20.80 -15.88
CA ALA A 260 -11.24 22.20 -15.79
C ALA A 260 -11.08 22.92 -17.15
N GLY A 261 -11.75 24.07 -17.30
CA GLY A 261 -11.87 24.83 -18.55
C GLY A 261 -10.56 25.17 -19.27
N GLN A 262 -10.67 25.63 -20.52
CA GLN A 262 -9.50 25.92 -21.38
C GLN A 262 -8.61 27.04 -20.79
N SER A 263 -7.57 26.66 -20.05
CA SER A 263 -6.46 27.57 -19.71
C SER A 263 -5.51 27.75 -20.90
N GLY A 264 -4.78 28.87 -20.91
CA GLY A 264 -3.80 29.23 -21.93
C GLY A 264 -2.66 28.22 -22.06
N LYS A 265 -1.86 28.35 -23.13
CA LYS A 265 -0.77 27.39 -23.46
C LYS A 265 0.32 27.33 -22.38
N ARG A 266 0.61 28.46 -21.72
CA ARG A 266 1.54 28.58 -20.60
C ARG A 266 0.76 28.58 -19.28
N VAL A 267 1.12 27.67 -18.39
CA VAL A 267 0.47 27.49 -17.09
C VAL A 267 1.30 28.15 -16.00
N ILE A 268 2.59 27.84 -15.90
CA ILE A 268 3.48 28.43 -14.88
C ILE A 268 4.79 28.82 -15.56
N VAL A 269 5.28 30.03 -15.29
CA VAL A 269 6.62 30.47 -15.67
C VAL A 269 7.32 30.97 -14.42
N ALA A 270 8.42 30.33 -14.03
CA ALA A 270 9.28 30.79 -12.95
C ALA A 270 10.63 31.19 -13.52
N GLU A 271 11.09 32.39 -13.18
CA GLU A 271 12.36 32.95 -13.65
C GLU A 271 13.26 33.27 -12.46
N LYS A 272 14.40 32.58 -12.40
CA LYS A 272 15.50 32.80 -11.44
C LYS A 272 15.05 32.81 -9.98
N ILE A 273 14.08 31.97 -9.65
CA ILE A 273 13.51 31.94 -8.31
C ILE A 273 14.49 31.38 -7.29
N SER A 274 14.54 32.01 -6.13
CA SER A 274 15.38 31.57 -5.01
C SER A 274 14.59 31.60 -3.71
N LYS A 275 14.87 30.65 -2.81
CA LYS A 275 14.25 30.56 -1.49
C LYS A 275 15.22 30.02 -0.44
N SER A 276 15.27 30.70 0.70
CA SER A 276 16.06 30.33 1.87
C SER A 276 15.17 30.24 3.11
N PHE A 277 15.55 29.38 4.05
CA PHE A 277 14.95 29.33 5.39
C PHE A 277 16.07 29.44 6.42
N GLY A 278 16.09 30.56 7.15
CA GLY A 278 17.25 30.91 7.99
C GLY A 278 18.51 31.06 7.13
N GLU A 279 19.59 30.42 7.55
CA GLU A 279 20.87 30.43 6.82
C GLU A 279 20.93 29.40 5.68
N ARG A 280 19.95 28.49 5.59
CA ARG A 280 19.96 27.41 4.60
C ARG A 280 19.25 27.85 3.32
N MET A 281 20.02 28.00 2.25
CA MET A 281 19.49 28.17 0.89
C MET A 281 18.95 26.83 0.38
N LEU A 282 17.65 26.77 0.08
CA LEU A 282 17.01 25.54 -0.44
C LEU A 282 16.97 25.53 -1.97
N ILE A 283 16.63 26.67 -2.57
CA ILE A 283 16.44 26.81 -4.01
C ILE A 283 17.21 28.06 -4.45
N LYS A 284 18.02 27.93 -5.50
CA LYS A 284 18.88 29.00 -6.01
C LYS A 284 18.75 29.08 -7.52
N ASP A 285 18.42 30.28 -8.02
CA ASP A 285 18.39 30.62 -9.46
C ASP A 285 17.63 29.59 -10.32
N PHE A 286 16.51 29.08 -9.81
CA PHE A 286 15.72 28.05 -10.49
C PHE A 286 14.78 28.69 -11.52
N SER A 287 14.75 28.16 -12.73
CA SER A 287 13.84 28.62 -13.78
C SER A 287 13.14 27.43 -14.45
N ILE A 288 11.84 27.55 -14.68
CA ILE A 288 11.04 26.53 -15.37
C ILE A 288 9.87 27.17 -16.12
N GLU A 289 9.56 26.64 -17.29
CA GLU A 289 8.32 26.92 -18.02
C GLU A 289 7.49 25.65 -18.06
N ILE A 290 6.24 25.72 -17.58
CA ILE A 290 5.27 24.61 -17.54
C ILE A 290 4.14 24.95 -18.50
N ALA A 291 3.98 24.13 -19.53
CA ALA A 291 2.94 24.24 -20.52
C ALA A 291 1.75 23.33 -20.19
N ARG A 292 0.61 23.62 -20.84
CA ARG A 292 -0.60 22.83 -20.67
C ARG A 292 -0.40 21.41 -21.19
N GLY A 293 -0.72 20.43 -20.34
CA GLY A 293 -0.58 19.00 -20.66
C GLY A 293 0.74 18.39 -20.22
N ASP A 294 1.70 19.21 -19.76
CA ASP A 294 2.96 18.72 -19.22
C ASP A 294 2.71 17.86 -17.98
N ARG A 295 3.44 16.76 -17.90
CA ARG A 295 3.46 15.84 -16.75
C ARG A 295 4.86 15.88 -16.16
N ILE A 296 5.04 16.70 -15.13
CA ILE A 296 6.34 16.98 -14.54
C ILE A 296 6.49 16.23 -13.22
N GLY A 297 7.53 15.41 -13.11
CA GLY A 297 7.92 14.76 -11.85
C GLY A 297 9.03 15.54 -11.15
N LEU A 298 8.77 16.00 -9.92
CA LEU A 298 9.79 16.61 -9.07
C LEU A 298 10.48 15.52 -8.22
N VAL A 299 11.72 15.19 -8.57
CA VAL A 299 12.51 14.14 -7.91
C VAL A 299 13.71 14.72 -7.17
N GLY A 300 14.12 14.06 -6.08
CA GLY A 300 15.23 14.50 -5.23
C GLY A 300 15.12 13.93 -3.82
N PRO A 301 16.16 14.04 -2.99
CA PRO A 301 16.14 13.55 -1.62
C PRO A 301 15.13 14.30 -0.75
N ASN A 302 14.76 13.70 0.37
CA ASN A 302 13.92 14.37 1.36
C ASN A 302 14.67 15.59 1.94
N GLY A 303 13.95 16.70 2.14
CA GLY A 303 14.56 17.96 2.58
C GLY A 303 15.27 18.77 1.48
N ALA A 304 15.27 18.32 0.21
CA ALA A 304 15.82 19.09 -0.91
C ALA A 304 14.99 20.32 -1.32
N GLY A 305 13.86 20.58 -0.65
CA GLY A 305 12.97 21.71 -0.97
C GLY A 305 11.89 21.42 -2.02
N LYS A 306 11.62 20.15 -2.37
CA LYS A 306 10.55 19.77 -3.34
C LYS A 306 9.18 20.37 -3.00
N THR A 307 8.74 20.20 -1.75
CA THR A 307 7.46 20.75 -1.28
C THR A 307 7.48 22.27 -1.27
N THR A 308 8.60 22.88 -0.92
CA THR A 308 8.79 24.34 -0.98
C THR A 308 8.69 24.86 -2.41
N LEU A 309 9.34 24.18 -3.37
CA LEU A 309 9.26 24.53 -4.78
C LEU A 309 7.83 24.41 -5.29
N LEU A 310 7.13 23.33 -4.95
CA LEU A 310 5.73 23.15 -5.33
C LEU A 310 4.85 24.29 -4.81
N LYS A 311 4.98 24.65 -3.52
CA LYS A 311 4.26 25.78 -2.92
C LYS A 311 4.57 27.11 -3.58
N MET A 312 5.81 27.32 -4.04
CA MET A 312 6.15 28.52 -4.81
C MET A 312 5.50 28.51 -6.19
N LEU A 313 5.59 27.39 -6.91
CA LEU A 313 4.99 27.25 -8.24
C LEU A 313 3.46 27.31 -8.21
N THR A 314 2.81 26.96 -7.09
CA THR A 314 1.35 27.08 -6.92
C THR A 314 0.91 28.45 -6.36
N GLY A 315 1.85 29.32 -6.00
CA GLY A 315 1.56 30.64 -5.44
C GLY A 315 1.24 30.66 -3.93
N GLU A 316 1.32 29.53 -3.23
CA GLU A 316 1.14 29.45 -1.77
C GLU A 316 2.30 30.09 -0.99
N LEU A 317 3.50 30.14 -1.58
CA LEU A 317 4.70 30.70 -0.98
C LEU A 317 5.40 31.66 -1.94
N ALA A 318 5.71 32.88 -1.50
CA ALA A 318 6.48 33.81 -2.32
C ALA A 318 7.98 33.41 -2.36
N PRO A 319 8.65 33.52 -3.51
CA PRO A 319 10.10 33.40 -3.58
C PRO A 319 10.78 34.62 -2.91
N ASP A 320 12.02 34.45 -2.46
CA ASP A 320 12.80 35.57 -1.88
C ASP A 320 13.43 36.44 -2.98
N ALA A 321 13.71 35.85 -4.14
CA ALA A 321 14.19 36.51 -5.34
C ALA A 321 13.64 35.80 -6.59
N GLY A 322 13.60 36.49 -7.72
CA GLY A 322 13.01 36.00 -8.97
C GLY A 322 11.50 36.26 -9.08
N GLU A 323 10.89 35.81 -10.17
CA GLU A 323 9.47 36.06 -10.47
C GLU A 323 8.75 34.75 -10.84
N ILE A 324 7.49 34.60 -10.41
CA ILE A 324 6.60 33.51 -10.81
C ILE A 324 5.34 34.11 -11.44
N LYS A 325 5.06 33.71 -12.69
CA LYS A 325 3.86 34.09 -13.44
C LYS A 325 2.97 32.87 -13.59
N LEU A 326 1.76 32.99 -13.05
CA LEU A 326 0.69 31.99 -13.21
C LEU A 326 -0.21 32.39 -14.39
N GLY A 327 -0.62 31.41 -15.19
CA GLY A 327 -1.58 31.59 -16.26
C GLY A 327 -2.94 32.09 -15.75
N ALA A 328 -3.68 32.79 -16.59
CA ALA A 328 -5.02 33.27 -16.24
C ALA A 328 -6.03 32.11 -16.13
N GLY A 329 -6.93 32.21 -15.15
CA GLY A 329 -8.01 31.23 -14.95
C GLY A 329 -7.54 29.84 -14.51
N LEU A 330 -6.40 29.76 -13.81
CA LEU A 330 -5.91 28.51 -13.25
C LEU A 330 -6.67 28.14 -11.98
N GLU A 331 -7.24 26.94 -11.98
CA GLU A 331 -7.72 26.27 -10.77
C GLU A 331 -6.65 25.26 -10.36
N ILE A 332 -5.96 25.53 -9.26
CA ILE A 332 -4.89 24.68 -8.74
C ILE A 332 -5.49 23.76 -7.68
N ILE A 333 -5.49 22.47 -7.98
CA ILE A 333 -5.88 21.43 -7.01
C ILE A 333 -4.59 20.84 -6.44
N SER A 334 -4.38 21.03 -5.14
CA SER A 334 -3.23 20.49 -4.41
C SER A 334 -3.67 19.33 -3.50
N LEU A 335 -2.94 18.22 -3.58
CA LEU A 335 -3.07 17.10 -2.64
C LEU A 335 -1.83 17.15 -1.73
N ASP A 336 -1.97 17.73 -0.53
CA ASP A 336 -0.86 17.82 0.42
C ASP A 336 -0.48 16.42 0.96
N GLN A 337 0.80 16.23 1.28
CA GLN A 337 1.33 15.01 1.91
C GLN A 337 0.74 14.79 3.31
N ARG A 338 0.16 15.83 3.91
CA ARG A 338 -0.51 15.76 5.20
C ARG A 338 -1.91 15.17 5.06
N ARG A 339 -1.99 13.84 5.10
CA ARG A 339 -3.23 13.11 5.46
C ARG A 339 -3.72 13.43 6.89
N ALA A 340 -2.99 14.26 7.64
CA ALA A 340 -3.22 14.61 9.03
C ALA A 340 -4.42 15.55 9.29
N SER A 341 -5.07 16.09 8.25
CA SER A 341 -6.32 16.85 8.42
C SER A 341 -7.56 15.97 8.54
N LEU A 342 -7.43 14.66 8.32
CA LEU A 342 -8.52 13.70 8.46
C LEU A 342 -8.51 13.13 9.88
N ASP A 343 -9.58 13.37 10.64
CA ASP A 343 -9.78 12.73 11.94
C ASP A 343 -9.85 11.21 11.74
N PRO A 344 -8.94 10.42 12.33
CA PRO A 344 -8.94 8.96 12.21
C PRO A 344 -10.25 8.30 12.68
N ASN A 345 -11.02 9.00 13.51
CA ASN A 345 -12.30 8.51 14.02
C ASN A 345 -13.50 8.93 13.17
N SER A 346 -13.30 9.80 12.17
CA SER A 346 -14.35 10.23 11.25
C SER A 346 -14.63 9.15 10.21
N ARG A 347 -15.90 9.03 9.79
CA ARG A 347 -16.23 8.11 8.69
C ARG A 347 -15.69 8.70 7.40
N VAL A 348 -15.28 7.82 6.47
CA VAL A 348 -14.84 8.23 5.14
C VAL A 348 -15.92 9.04 4.41
N ALA A 349 -17.20 8.73 4.67
CA ALA A 349 -18.34 9.50 4.15
C ALA A 349 -18.37 10.94 4.66
N ASP A 350 -18.06 11.16 5.95
CA ASP A 350 -18.05 12.49 6.55
C ASP A 350 -16.87 13.32 6.04
N ALA A 351 -15.73 12.67 5.78
CA ALA A 351 -14.54 13.30 5.22
C ALA A 351 -14.72 13.81 3.79
N ILE A 352 -15.61 13.20 2.99
CA ILE A 352 -15.88 13.62 1.60
C ILE A 352 -17.05 14.61 1.51
N THR A 353 -17.87 14.73 2.54
CA THR A 353 -19.00 15.68 2.60
C THR A 353 -18.72 16.87 3.53
N ASP A 354 -17.51 16.98 4.09
CA ASP A 354 -17.16 17.92 5.16
C ASP A 354 -18.15 17.88 6.34
N GLY A 355 -18.70 16.69 6.63
CA GLY A 355 -19.73 16.46 7.64
C GLY A 355 -21.11 17.06 7.30
N ARG A 356 -21.31 17.58 6.09
CA ARG A 356 -22.56 18.22 5.66
C ARG A 356 -23.42 17.25 4.84
N GLY A 357 -24.01 16.29 5.54
CA GLY A 357 -24.96 15.33 4.98
C GLY A 357 -24.32 14.22 4.14
N ASP A 358 -25.15 13.52 3.34
CA ASP A 358 -24.76 12.30 2.61
C ASP A 358 -24.53 12.51 1.11
N TRP A 359 -24.29 13.74 0.66
CA TRP A 359 -24.20 14.08 -0.77
C TRP A 359 -22.89 14.77 -1.11
N VAL A 360 -22.26 14.36 -2.21
CA VAL A 360 -21.06 14.98 -2.78
C VAL A 360 -21.41 15.46 -4.18
N GLU A 361 -20.92 16.65 -4.52
CA GLU A 361 -21.02 17.20 -5.87
C GLU A 361 -19.76 16.82 -6.66
N VAL A 362 -19.93 16.11 -7.77
CA VAL A 362 -18.83 15.61 -8.61
C VAL A 362 -19.13 16.00 -10.05
N ALA A 363 -18.26 16.83 -10.64
CA ALA A 363 -18.43 17.31 -12.02
C ALA A 363 -19.78 18.05 -12.28
N GLY A 364 -20.34 18.71 -11.27
CA GLY A 364 -21.64 19.39 -11.35
C GLY A 364 -22.85 18.47 -11.16
N GLU A 365 -22.64 17.18 -10.89
CA GLU A 365 -23.70 16.23 -10.55
C GLU A 365 -23.70 15.87 -9.06
N ARG A 366 -24.88 15.88 -8.45
CA ARG A 366 -25.06 15.55 -7.04
C ARG A 366 -25.20 14.03 -6.88
N ARG A 367 -24.23 13.38 -6.23
CA ARG A 367 -24.21 11.93 -6.00
C ARG A 367 -24.21 11.62 -4.50
N HIS A 368 -24.83 10.51 -4.11
CA HIS A 368 -24.84 10.07 -2.72
C HIS A 368 -23.45 9.55 -2.32
N ALA A 369 -22.94 9.97 -1.17
CA ALA A 369 -21.61 9.67 -0.64
C ALA A 369 -21.34 8.16 -0.61
N ALA A 370 -22.28 7.36 -0.09
CA ALA A 370 -22.14 5.90 -0.07
C ALA A 370 -22.03 5.25 -1.47
N THR A 371 -22.70 5.82 -2.49
CA THR A 371 -22.63 5.31 -3.87
C THR A 371 -21.31 5.73 -4.50
N TYR A 372 -20.89 6.97 -4.29
CA TYR A 372 -19.59 7.46 -4.74
C TYR A 372 -18.45 6.65 -4.12
N LEU A 373 -18.48 6.38 -2.81
CA LEU A 373 -17.49 5.57 -2.11
C LEU A 373 -17.43 4.12 -2.59
N LYS A 374 -18.56 3.54 -3.02
CA LYS A 374 -18.58 2.21 -3.65
C LYS A 374 -17.84 2.19 -4.98
N ASP A 375 -17.87 3.29 -5.75
CA ASP A 375 -17.07 3.40 -6.98
C ASP A 375 -15.56 3.32 -6.67
N PHE A 376 -15.13 3.67 -5.46
CA PHE A 376 -13.75 3.51 -4.96
C PHE A 376 -13.55 2.29 -4.05
N LEU A 377 -14.50 1.36 -4.03
CA LEU A 377 -14.44 0.11 -3.26
C LEU A 377 -14.38 0.25 -1.75
N PHE A 378 -14.76 1.41 -1.21
CA PHE A 378 -14.99 1.51 0.23
C PHE A 378 -16.28 0.77 0.56
N THR A 379 -16.24 -0.03 1.64
CA THR A 379 -17.44 -0.64 2.21
C THR A 379 -18.23 0.45 2.94
N ALA A 380 -19.48 0.65 2.54
CA ALA A 380 -20.41 1.62 3.11
C ALA A 380 -20.75 1.32 4.57
#